data_AF-A0A351MEB0-F1
#
_entry.id   AF-A0A351MEB0-F1
#
_cell.length_a   1.000
_cell.length_b   1.000
_cell.length_c   1.000
_cell.angle_alpha   90.00
_cell.angle_beta   90.00
_cell.angle_gamma   90.00
#
_symmetry.space_group_name_H-M   'P 1'
#
loop_
_entity.id
_entity.type
_entity.pdbx_description
1 polymer ?
#
loop_
_entity_poly.entity_id
_entity_poly.type
_entity_poly.pdbx_seq_one_letter_code
_entity_poly.pdbx_strand_id
1 'polypeptide(L)'
;MPVRIGPLWALLIGFIVLIASNSWLKGIFGYGEIATDVPFLLTGLTLFAIWKFNRRGQARNTLMGSARFGDRRDLAKLEGSGDLVIGRSGRNNKLLRYDGPAHLLTMAPTRSGKGVGTIIPNLLLLDRSVICIDPKGENARVTARTRARKGDVWCLDPFGVSGRPAARYNPLGLCAL
;
A
#
# COMPACT_ATOMS: atom_id res chain seq x y z
N MET A 1 11.99 -16.01 -12.18
CA MET A 1 12.59 -15.97 -10.82
C MET A 1 13.90 -15.20 -10.90
N PRO A 2 14.22 -14.27 -9.96
CA PRO A 2 15.52 -13.62 -10.00
C PRO A 2 16.62 -14.67 -9.85
N VAL A 3 17.52 -14.75 -10.83
CA VAL A 3 18.65 -15.68 -10.84
C VAL A 3 19.51 -15.36 -9.61
N ARG A 4 19.72 -16.34 -8.73
CA ARG A 4 20.59 -16.19 -7.55
C ARG A 4 21.99 -16.68 -7.88
N ILE A 5 23.00 -15.99 -7.36
CA ILE A 5 24.38 -16.45 -7.41
C ILE A 5 24.59 -17.37 -6.20
N GLY A 6 24.80 -18.66 -6.43
CA GLY A 6 25.08 -19.62 -5.36
C GLY A 6 26.35 -19.26 -4.58
N PRO A 7 26.51 -19.70 -3.33
CA PRO A 7 27.67 -19.35 -2.50
C PRO A 7 29.00 -19.79 -3.14
N LEU A 8 29.02 -20.94 -3.80
CA LEU A 8 30.19 -21.42 -4.55
C LEU A 8 30.56 -20.49 -5.71
N TRP A 9 29.56 -20.04 -6.47
CA TRP A 9 29.77 -19.08 -7.56
C TRP A 9 30.19 -17.70 -7.04
N ALA A 10 29.67 -17.26 -5.90
CA ALA A 10 30.07 -16.01 -5.27
C ALA A 10 31.55 -16.04 -4.85
N LEU A 11 32.00 -17.15 -4.24
CA LEU A 11 33.40 -17.36 -3.87
C LEU A 11 34.29 -17.44 -5.12
N LEU A 12 33.85 -18.14 -6.17
CA LEU A 12 34.60 -18.21 -7.43
C LEU A 12 34.76 -16.82 -8.07
N ILE A 13 33.69 -16.04 -8.15
CA ILE A 13 33.73 -14.67 -8.68
C ILE A 13 34.67 -13.80 -7.83
N GLY A 14 34.55 -13.86 -6.50
CA GLY A 14 35.44 -13.13 -5.60
C GLY A 14 36.91 -13.51 -5.80
N PHE A 15 37.20 -14.80 -5.94
CA PHE A 15 38.55 -15.31 -6.19
C PHE A 15 39.11 -14.85 -7.54
N ILE A 16 38.30 -14.88 -8.60
CA ILE A 16 38.69 -14.37 -9.92
C ILE A 16 38.98 -12.87 -9.85
N VAL A 17 38.13 -12.08 -9.18
CA VAL A 17 38.34 -10.64 -8.99
C VAL A 17 39.63 -10.38 -8.22
N LEU A 18 39.91 -11.16 -7.17
CA LEU A 18 41.15 -11.04 -6.39
C LEU A 18 42.38 -11.29 -7.26
N ILE A 19 42.42 -12.40 -8.01
CA ILE A 19 43.58 -12.74 -8.86
C ILE A 19 43.75 -11.72 -9.98
N ALA A 20 42.68 -11.41 -10.72
CA ALA A 20 42.76 -10.52 -11.86
C ALA A 20 43.20 -9.10 -11.45
N SER A 21 42.64 -8.55 -10.37
CA SER A 21 43.04 -7.23 -9.86
C SER A 21 44.45 -7.21 -9.30
N ASN A 22 44.88 -8.25 -8.57
CA ASN A 22 46.25 -8.39 -8.06
C ASN A 22 47.27 -8.48 -9.20
N SER A 23 47.02 -9.31 -10.21
CA SER A 23 47.90 -9.46 -11.36
C SER A 23 48.00 -8.16 -12.17
N TRP A 24 46.87 -7.47 -12.38
CA TRP A 24 46.84 -6.20 -13.11
C TRP A 24 47.57 -5.08 -12.35
N LEU A 25 47.33 -4.94 -11.05
CA LEU A 25 47.96 -3.89 -10.24
C LEU A 25 49.46 -4.12 -10.08
N LYS A 26 49.92 -5.37 -9.95
CA LYS A 26 51.37 -5.68 -9.96
C LYS A 26 52.02 -5.32 -11.29
N GLY A 27 51.32 -5.47 -12.40
CA GLY A 27 51.81 -5.09 -13.73
C GLY A 27 52.00 -3.58 -13.91
N ILE A 28 51.24 -2.76 -13.20
CA ILE A 28 51.28 -1.29 -13.32
C ILE A 28 52.20 -0.67 -12.26
N PHE A 29 52.04 -1.08 -11.00
CA PHE A 29 52.66 -0.44 -9.84
C PHE A 29 53.81 -1.24 -9.24
N GLY A 30 54.08 -2.44 -9.75
CA GLY A 30 55.06 -3.36 -9.16
C GLY A 30 54.55 -4.02 -7.87
N TYR A 31 55.45 -4.68 -7.15
CA TYR A 31 55.13 -5.29 -5.86
C TYR A 31 55.09 -4.20 -4.78
N GLY A 32 53.94 -3.99 -4.15
CA GLY A 32 53.76 -3.01 -3.08
C GLY A 32 52.36 -3.11 -2.45
N GLU A 33 52.14 -2.33 -1.39
CA GLU A 33 50.91 -2.36 -0.59
C GLU A 33 49.65 -2.08 -1.42
N ILE A 34 49.74 -1.20 -2.43
CA ILE A 34 48.64 -0.94 -3.36
C ILE A 34 48.23 -2.21 -4.11
N ALA A 35 49.21 -3.01 -4.51
CA ALA A 35 48.99 -4.25 -5.25
C ALA A 35 48.53 -5.41 -4.36
N THR A 36 48.58 -5.27 -3.03
CA THR A 36 48.02 -6.25 -2.08
C THR A 36 46.65 -5.82 -1.57
N ASP A 37 46.47 -4.55 -1.18
CA ASP A 37 45.32 -4.11 -0.39
C ASP A 37 44.10 -3.80 -1.26
N VAL A 38 44.31 -3.17 -2.42
CA VAL A 38 43.24 -2.81 -3.35
C VAL A 38 42.49 -4.05 -3.90
N PRO A 39 43.16 -5.16 -4.27
CA PRO A 39 42.48 -6.40 -4.66
C PRO A 39 41.55 -6.97 -3.59
N PHE A 40 41.96 -6.95 -2.31
CA PHE A 40 41.10 -7.43 -1.21
C PHE A 40 39.88 -6.53 -1.02
N LEU A 41 40.04 -5.21 -1.14
CA LEU A 41 38.91 -4.26 -1.09
C LEU A 41 37.93 -4.48 -2.24
N LEU A 42 38.41 -4.64 -3.48
CA LEU A 42 37.58 -4.89 -4.66
C LEU A 42 36.81 -6.22 -4.54
N THR A 43 37.48 -7.25 -4.01
CA THR A 43 36.87 -8.55 -3.75
C THR A 43 35.78 -8.44 -2.68
N GLY A 44 36.06 -7.75 -1.57
CA GLY A 44 35.08 -7.50 -0.51
C GLY A 44 33.86 -6.73 -1.01
N LEU A 45 34.05 -5.70 -1.83
CA LEU A 45 32.97 -4.90 -2.40
C LEU A 45 32.12 -5.72 -3.39
N THR A 46 32.76 -6.59 -4.17
CA THR A 46 32.08 -7.52 -5.08
C THR A 46 31.23 -8.54 -4.32
N LEU A 47 31.79 -9.18 -3.29
CA LEU A 47 31.06 -10.13 -2.44
C LEU A 47 29.90 -9.45 -1.71
N PHE A 48 30.10 -8.22 -1.24
CA PHE A 48 29.05 -7.41 -0.63
C PHE A 48 27.92 -7.09 -1.62
N ALA A 49 28.26 -6.73 -2.86
CA ALA A 49 27.28 -6.48 -3.92
C ALA A 49 26.47 -7.74 -4.26
N ILE A 50 27.13 -8.91 -4.39
CA ILE A 50 26.49 -10.20 -4.63
C ILE A 50 25.56 -10.56 -3.46
N TRP A 51 26.01 -10.40 -2.22
CA TRP A 51 25.19 -10.64 -1.03
C TRP A 51 23.93 -9.75 -1.00
N LYS A 52 24.10 -8.46 -1.29
CA LYS A 52 22.99 -7.49 -1.35
C LYS A 52 21.99 -7.85 -2.47
N PHE A 53 22.49 -8.30 -3.61
CA PHE A 53 21.67 -8.78 -4.73
C PHE A 53 20.88 -10.05 -4.35
N ASN A 54 21.55 -11.05 -3.77
CA ASN A 54 20.93 -12.29 -3.32
C ASN A 54 19.90 -12.07 -2.20
N ARG A 55 20.14 -11.13 -1.27
CA ARG A 55 19.15 -10.74 -0.25
C ARG A 55 17.88 -10.15 -0.85
N ARG A 56 17.98 -9.36 -1.92
CA ARG A 56 16.79 -8.81 -2.62
C ARG A 56 15.99 -9.89 -3.34
N GLY A 57 16.65 -10.95 -3.80
CA GLY A 57 16.05 -12.12 -4.43
C GLY A 57 15.55 -13.19 -3.46
N GLN A 58 15.55 -12.93 -2.14
CA GLN A 58 14.90 -13.82 -1.18
C GLN A 58 13.38 -13.79 -1.34
N ALA A 59 12.87 -14.62 -2.27
CA ALA A 59 11.48 -15.05 -2.28
C ALA A 59 11.16 -15.57 -0.87
N ARG A 60 10.28 -14.84 -0.18
CA ARG A 60 9.80 -15.22 1.14
C ARG A 60 9.03 -16.52 1.00
N ASN A 61 9.23 -17.44 1.94
CA ASN A 61 8.53 -18.71 1.93
C ASN A 61 7.02 -18.46 2.05
N THR A 62 6.27 -18.72 0.97
CA THR A 62 4.81 -18.50 0.90
C THR A 62 4.01 -19.77 1.19
N LEU A 63 4.63 -20.84 1.69
CA LEU A 63 3.95 -22.12 1.96
C LEU A 63 2.74 -21.97 2.90
N MET A 64 2.78 -21.02 3.83
CA MET A 64 1.66 -20.71 4.75
C MET A 64 0.95 -19.39 4.42
N GLY A 65 1.14 -18.88 3.20
CA GLY A 65 0.59 -17.61 2.74
C GLY A 65 1.64 -16.50 2.62
N SER A 66 1.26 -15.45 1.90
CA SER A 66 2.13 -14.32 1.57
C SER A 66 1.78 -13.05 2.36
N ALA A 67 0.99 -13.17 3.43
CA ALA A 67 0.57 -12.04 4.25
C ALA A 67 1.79 -11.35 4.86
N ARG A 68 1.86 -10.02 4.70
CA ARG A 68 2.93 -9.19 5.25
C ARG A 68 2.40 -7.80 5.53
N PHE A 69 3.07 -7.09 6.43
CA PHE A 69 2.90 -5.64 6.50
C PHE A 69 3.30 -4.99 5.16
N GLY A 70 2.50 -4.00 4.77
CA GLY A 70 2.76 -3.20 3.57
C GLY A 70 4.06 -2.42 3.71
N ASP A 71 4.73 -2.17 2.59
CA ASP A 71 5.92 -1.33 2.52
C ASP A 71 5.62 0.00 1.81
N ARG A 72 6.65 0.82 1.59
CA ARG A 72 6.50 2.12 0.92
C ARG A 72 5.98 2.00 -0.51
N ARG A 73 6.27 0.91 -1.20
CA ARG A 73 5.81 0.69 -2.57
C ARG A 73 4.32 0.35 -2.59
N ASP A 74 3.86 -0.43 -1.60
CA ASP A 74 2.43 -0.69 -1.45
C ASP A 74 1.67 0.61 -1.11
N LEU A 75 2.24 1.44 -0.23
CA LEU A 75 1.64 2.72 0.13
C LEU A 75 1.57 3.69 -1.06
N ALA A 76 2.64 3.75 -1.87
CA ALA A 76 2.68 4.60 -3.06
C ALA A 76 1.56 4.28 -4.08
N LYS A 77 1.14 3.02 -4.17
CA LYS A 77 -0.02 2.62 -5.00
C LYS A 77 -1.33 3.21 -4.49
N LEU A 78 -1.45 3.39 -3.17
CA LEU A 78 -2.64 3.93 -2.51
C LEU A 78 -2.62 5.47 -2.46
N GLU A 79 -1.46 6.11 -2.61
CA GLU A 79 -1.36 7.58 -2.67
C GLU A 79 -1.84 8.18 -4.01
N GLY A 80 -2.17 7.32 -4.99
CA GLY A 80 -2.61 7.69 -6.32
C GLY A 80 -4.11 7.96 -6.45
N SER A 81 -4.62 7.85 -7.68
CA SER A 81 -6.05 7.94 -7.99
C SER A 81 -6.78 6.71 -7.48
N GLY A 82 -7.88 6.94 -6.76
CA GLY A 82 -8.81 5.89 -6.39
C GLY A 82 -10.02 6.48 -5.69
N ASP A 83 -11.10 5.73 -5.61
CA ASP A 83 -12.39 6.28 -5.23
C ASP A 83 -12.55 6.36 -3.71
N LEU A 84 -12.24 5.27 -3.01
CA LEU A 84 -12.50 5.13 -1.58
C LEU A 84 -11.30 5.60 -0.76
N VAL A 85 -11.51 6.57 0.11
CA VAL A 85 -10.49 6.99 1.08
C VAL A 85 -10.46 5.99 2.24
N ILE A 86 -9.34 5.29 2.39
CA ILE A 86 -9.16 4.26 3.43
C ILE A 86 -8.32 4.73 4.61
N GLY A 87 -7.63 5.85 4.47
CA GLY A 87 -6.81 6.41 5.54
C GLY A 87 -5.89 7.54 5.08
N ARG A 88 -4.86 7.81 5.88
CA ARG A 88 -3.85 8.82 5.61
C ARG A 88 -2.47 8.28 5.92
N SER A 89 -1.50 8.59 5.06
CA SER A 89 -0.09 8.27 5.29
C SER A 89 0.45 9.11 6.45
N GLY A 90 0.96 8.46 7.49
CA GLY A 90 1.56 9.15 8.64
C GLY A 90 2.89 9.87 8.33
N ARG A 91 3.46 9.68 7.13
CA ARG A 91 4.74 10.32 6.75
C ARG A 91 4.57 11.65 6.04
N ASN A 92 3.67 11.70 5.07
CA ASN A 92 3.51 12.85 4.16
C ASN A 92 2.08 13.40 4.19
N ASN A 93 1.24 12.91 5.10
CA ASN A 93 -0.17 13.30 5.25
C ASN A 93 -1.04 13.14 4.00
N LYS A 94 -0.58 12.40 2.98
CA LYS A 94 -1.40 12.12 1.79
C LYS A 94 -2.53 11.16 2.11
N LEU A 95 -3.67 11.38 1.46
CA LEU A 95 -4.80 10.46 1.54
C LEU A 95 -4.45 9.15 0.84
N LEU A 96 -4.88 8.04 1.43
CA LEU A 96 -4.77 6.71 0.87
C LEU A 96 -6.11 6.33 0.28
N ARG A 97 -6.10 5.97 -1.00
CA ARG A 97 -7.26 5.66 -1.82
C ARG A 97 -7.20 4.22 -2.32
N TYR A 98 -8.36 3.58 -2.38
CA TYR A 98 -8.55 2.24 -2.89
C TYR A 98 -9.55 2.27 -4.05
N ASP A 99 -9.17 1.68 -5.18
CA ASP A 99 -10.01 1.52 -6.37
C ASP A 99 -10.23 0.05 -6.76
N GLY A 100 -9.74 -0.88 -5.93
CA GLY A 100 -9.73 -2.29 -6.28
C GLY A 100 -11.13 -2.92 -6.27
N PRO A 101 -11.28 -4.09 -6.91
CA PRO A 101 -12.57 -4.74 -7.08
C PRO A 101 -13.11 -5.40 -5.80
N ALA A 102 -12.32 -5.49 -4.73
CA ALA A 102 -12.71 -6.19 -3.51
C ALA A 102 -13.55 -5.31 -2.58
N HIS A 103 -14.38 -5.95 -1.76
CA HIS A 103 -15.10 -5.27 -0.69
C HIS A 103 -14.17 -4.86 0.45
N LEU A 104 -14.43 -3.70 1.05
CA LEU A 104 -13.68 -3.19 2.20
C LEU A 104 -14.46 -3.42 3.49
N LEU A 105 -13.80 -4.05 4.48
CA LEU A 105 -14.29 -4.16 5.84
C LEU A 105 -13.44 -3.28 6.76
N THR A 106 -14.06 -2.37 7.50
CA THR A 106 -13.39 -1.57 8.52
C THR A 106 -13.76 -2.06 9.91
N MET A 107 -12.79 -2.64 10.62
CA MET A 107 -12.93 -3.02 12.02
C MET A 107 -12.36 -1.91 12.90
N ALA A 108 -13.23 -1.23 13.66
CA ALA A 108 -12.82 -0.12 14.51
C ALA A 108 -13.69 -0.06 15.80
N PRO A 109 -13.08 0.05 17.00
CA PRO A 109 -13.78 0.18 18.27
C PRO A 109 -14.72 1.39 18.32
N THR A 110 -15.58 1.46 19.34
CA THR A 110 -16.35 2.68 19.61
C THR A 110 -15.40 3.85 19.91
N ARG A 111 -15.82 5.07 19.52
CA ARG A 111 -15.04 6.30 19.75
C ARG A 111 -13.64 6.36 19.08
N SER A 112 -13.34 5.44 18.16
CA SER A 112 -12.11 5.41 17.35
C SER A 112 -12.10 6.38 16.17
N GLY A 113 -13.21 7.10 15.95
CA GLY A 113 -13.32 8.07 14.86
C GLY A 113 -13.66 7.47 13.49
N LYS A 114 -14.11 6.21 13.37
CA LYS A 114 -14.52 5.63 12.06
C LYS A 114 -15.51 6.49 11.26
N GLY A 115 -16.40 7.21 11.97
CA GLY A 115 -17.33 8.17 11.38
C GLY A 115 -16.61 9.33 10.69
N VAL A 116 -15.82 10.06 11.45
CA VAL A 116 -15.11 11.26 10.98
C VAL A 116 -13.90 10.97 10.09
N GLY A 117 -13.24 9.82 10.29
CA GLY A 117 -12.00 9.45 9.61
C GLY A 117 -12.21 8.70 8.30
N THR A 118 -13.34 8.00 8.13
CA THR A 118 -13.58 7.17 6.95
C THR A 118 -14.98 7.39 6.37
N ILE A 119 -16.04 7.27 7.16
CA ILE A 119 -17.42 7.27 6.64
C ILE A 119 -17.80 8.63 6.04
N ILE A 120 -17.70 9.71 6.82
CA ILE A 120 -18.04 11.07 6.37
C ILE A 120 -17.15 11.50 5.18
N PRO A 121 -15.81 11.35 5.23
CA PRO A 121 -14.97 11.69 4.08
C PRO A 121 -15.38 10.96 2.80
N ASN A 122 -15.69 9.66 2.87
CA ASN A 122 -16.14 8.91 1.70
C ASN A 122 -17.50 9.39 1.20
N LEU A 123 -18.47 9.62 2.08
CA LEU A 123 -19.78 10.16 1.67
C LEU A 123 -19.64 11.52 0.99
N LEU A 124 -18.72 12.37 1.44
CA LEU A 124 -18.46 13.67 0.81
C LEU A 124 -17.73 13.55 -0.53
N LEU A 125 -16.75 12.66 -0.64
CA LEU A 125 -15.82 12.61 -1.78
C LEU A 125 -16.23 11.66 -2.89
N LEU A 126 -16.84 10.50 -2.57
CA LEU A 126 -17.22 9.50 -3.55
C LEU A 126 -18.18 10.06 -4.59
N ASP A 127 -17.91 9.80 -5.86
CA ASP A 127 -18.74 10.24 -6.99
C ASP A 127 -19.50 9.07 -7.62
N ARG A 128 -20.17 8.30 -6.76
CA ARG A 128 -21.01 7.17 -7.12
C ARG A 128 -22.19 7.06 -6.15
N SER A 129 -23.21 6.29 -6.50
CA SER A 129 -24.34 6.00 -5.62
C SER A 129 -23.89 5.27 -4.35
N VAL A 130 -24.49 5.63 -3.21
CA VAL A 130 -24.17 5.07 -1.89
C VAL A 130 -25.45 4.79 -1.11
N ILE A 131 -25.54 3.61 -0.52
CA ILE A 131 -26.51 3.28 0.52
C ILE A 131 -25.79 3.39 1.86
N CYS A 132 -26.33 4.20 2.77
CA CYS A 132 -25.74 4.43 4.09
C CYS A 132 -26.76 4.07 5.18
N ILE A 133 -26.43 3.06 5.99
CA ILE A 133 -27.21 2.72 7.18
C ILE A 133 -26.71 3.62 8.32
N ASP A 134 -27.56 4.56 8.74
CA ASP A 134 -27.22 5.59 9.73
C ASP A 134 -28.28 5.67 10.82
N PRO A 135 -28.25 4.76 11.83
CA PRO A 135 -29.26 4.72 12.88
C PRO A 135 -29.34 6.00 13.73
N LYS A 136 -28.29 6.84 13.70
CA LYS A 136 -28.22 8.10 14.46
C LYS A 136 -28.54 9.33 13.61
N GLY A 137 -28.64 9.18 12.29
CA GLY A 137 -28.83 10.28 11.36
C GLY A 137 -27.66 11.27 11.24
N GLU A 138 -26.52 11.01 11.90
CA GLU A 138 -25.37 11.92 11.95
C GLU A 138 -24.73 12.10 10.57
N ASN A 139 -24.59 11.01 9.82
CA ASN A 139 -24.03 11.04 8.47
C ASN A 139 -24.94 11.80 7.51
N ALA A 140 -26.26 11.54 7.57
CA ALA A 140 -27.24 12.23 6.74
C ALA A 140 -27.30 13.75 7.04
N ARG A 141 -27.25 14.14 8.32
CA ARG A 141 -27.18 15.55 8.73
C ARG A 141 -25.96 16.24 8.12
N VAL A 142 -24.79 15.62 8.19
CA VAL A 142 -23.52 16.23 7.74
C VAL A 142 -23.37 16.22 6.22
N THR A 143 -23.75 15.14 5.55
CA THR A 143 -23.29 14.88 4.17
C THR A 143 -24.35 15.08 3.09
N ALA A 144 -25.64 15.07 3.43
CA ALA A 144 -26.70 15.06 2.42
C ALA A 144 -26.69 16.28 1.48
N ARG A 145 -26.30 17.47 1.95
CA ARG A 145 -26.16 18.65 1.08
C ARG A 145 -25.10 18.46 0.00
N THR A 146 -23.95 17.90 0.36
CA THR A 146 -22.86 17.62 -0.60
C THR A 146 -23.26 16.50 -1.55
N ARG A 147 -23.93 15.47 -1.04
CA ARG A 147 -24.47 14.38 -1.86
C ARG A 147 -25.51 14.87 -2.86
N ALA A 148 -26.37 15.80 -2.48
CA ALA A 148 -27.39 16.41 -3.35
C ALA A 148 -26.79 17.15 -4.56
N ARG A 149 -25.51 17.56 -4.48
CA ARG A 149 -24.80 18.14 -5.64
C ARG A 149 -24.34 17.09 -6.66
N LYS A 150 -24.36 15.81 -6.29
CA LYS A 150 -23.91 14.68 -7.10
C LYS A 150 -25.07 13.84 -7.66
N GLY A 151 -26.29 14.07 -7.18
CA GLY A 151 -27.49 13.34 -7.54
C GLY A 151 -28.51 13.35 -6.42
N ASP A 152 -29.65 12.70 -6.64
CA ASP A 152 -30.75 12.69 -5.68
C ASP A 152 -30.36 12.03 -4.35
N VAL A 153 -30.90 12.57 -3.26
CA VAL A 153 -30.68 12.06 -1.91
C VAL A 153 -32.03 11.77 -1.26
N TRP A 154 -32.24 10.49 -0.97
CA TRP A 154 -33.44 9.98 -0.32
C TRP A 154 -33.10 9.52 1.10
N CYS A 155 -33.75 10.10 2.11
CA CYS A 155 -33.59 9.71 3.51
C CYS A 155 -34.82 8.94 3.98
N LEU A 156 -34.73 7.62 4.06
CA LEU A 156 -35.77 6.79 4.69
C LEU A 156 -35.61 6.86 6.20
N ASP A 157 -36.36 7.78 6.82
CA ASP A 157 -36.26 8.10 8.25
C ASP A 157 -37.65 8.23 8.87
N PRO A 158 -38.30 7.10 9.23
CA PRO A 158 -39.66 7.11 9.78
C PRO A 158 -39.76 7.77 11.15
N PHE A 159 -38.63 7.99 11.83
CA PHE A 159 -38.58 8.55 13.19
C PHE A 159 -38.08 10.01 13.21
N GLY A 160 -37.75 10.59 12.05
CA GLY A 160 -37.30 11.97 11.93
C GLY A 160 -35.96 12.27 12.61
N VAL A 161 -35.14 11.26 12.90
CA VAL A 161 -33.89 11.41 13.65
C VAL A 161 -32.87 12.22 12.85
N SER A 162 -32.78 12.03 11.54
CA SER A 162 -31.82 12.73 10.67
C SER A 162 -32.11 14.23 10.52
N GLY A 163 -33.30 14.73 10.85
CA GLY A 163 -33.69 16.11 10.57
C GLY A 163 -33.70 16.47 9.07
N ARG A 164 -33.71 15.46 8.19
CA ARG A 164 -33.88 15.60 6.74
C ARG A 164 -35.33 15.30 6.36
N PRO A 165 -35.85 15.84 5.23
CA PRO A 165 -37.14 15.44 4.71
C PRO A 165 -37.20 13.91 4.51
N ALA A 166 -38.16 13.26 5.16
CA ALA A 166 -38.31 11.81 5.08
C ALA A 166 -38.86 11.40 3.71
N ALA A 167 -38.12 10.55 3.02
CA ALA A 167 -38.59 9.82 1.86
C ALA A 167 -39.54 8.69 2.29
N ARG A 168 -40.38 8.23 1.36
CA ARG A 168 -41.31 7.12 1.57
C ARG A 168 -41.00 6.01 0.58
N TYR A 169 -41.04 4.78 1.05
CA TYR A 169 -40.86 3.60 0.21
C TYR A 169 -41.80 2.49 0.69
N ASN A 170 -42.53 1.89 -0.24
CA ASN A 170 -43.37 0.73 0.02
C ASN A 170 -42.88 -0.43 -0.87
N PRO A 171 -42.19 -1.44 -0.31
CA PRO A 171 -41.72 -2.59 -1.06
C PRO A 171 -42.86 -3.36 -1.76
N LEU A 172 -44.06 -3.38 -1.16
CA LEU A 172 -45.23 -4.09 -1.71
C LEU A 172 -45.90 -3.34 -2.85
N GLY A 173 -45.65 -2.03 -2.99
CA GLY A 173 -46.19 -1.24 -4.09
C GLY A 173 -45.69 -1.68 -5.47
N LEU A 174 -44.58 -2.42 -5.51
CA LEU A 174 -44.02 -3.01 -6.74
C LEU A 174 -44.62 -4.37 -7.10
N CYS A 175 -45.33 -5.02 -6.17
CA CYS A 175 -45.95 -6.33 -6.38
C CYS A 175 -47.40 -6.23 -6.85
N ALA A 176 -48.01 -5.04 -6.85
CA ALA A 176 -49.35 -4.79 -7.37
C ALA A 176 -49.27 -4.56 -8.89
N LEU A 177 -49.16 -5.65 -9.65
CA LEU A 177 -49.48 -5.74 -11.08
C LEU A 177 -50.76 -6.55 -11.24
#